data_AF-A0A1I4VD98-F1
#
_entry.id   AF-A0A1I4VD98-F1
#
_cell.length_a   1.000
_cell.length_b   1.000
_cell.length_c   1.000
_cell.angle_alpha   90.00
_cell.angle_beta   90.00
_cell.angle_gamma   90.00
#
_symmetry.space_group_name_H-M   'P 1'
#
loop_
_entity.id
_entity.type
_entity.pdbx_description
1 polymer ?
#
loop_
_entity_poly.entity_id
_entity_poly.type
_entity_poly.pdbx_seq_one_letter_code
_entity_poly.pdbx_strand_id
1 'polypeptide(L)' 'MAMTLRLTDEDNAKLREVSEREGRSMHEIAVTALREYFARQEEFRADQVRRFLEEDAELLELLSR' A
#
# COMPACT_ATOMS: atom_id res chain seq x y z
N MET A 1 15.29 -6.99 -14.34
CA MET A 1 16.31 -6.87 -13.27
C MET A 1 15.99 -7.93 -12.23
N ALA A 2 16.97 -8.72 -11.78
CA ALA A 2 16.75 -9.70 -10.73
C ALA A 2 16.87 -9.01 -9.36
N MET A 3 15.78 -9.00 -8.59
CA MET A 3 15.76 -8.53 -7.20
C MET A 3 15.50 -9.73 -6.29
N THR A 4 16.40 -9.96 -5.33
CA THR A 4 16.27 -11.03 -4.35
C THR A 4 15.68 -10.48 -3.07
N LEU A 5 14.41 -10.77 -2.82
CA LEU A 5 13.75 -10.47 -1.55
C LEU A 5 14.03 -11.61 -0.56
N ARG A 6 14.50 -11.28 0.65
CA ARG A 6 14.63 -12.27 1.73
C ARG A 6 13.29 -12.36 2.44
N LEU A 7 12.64 -13.50 2.28
CA LEU A 7 11.37 -13.84 2.90
C LEU A 7 11.55 -15.00 3.87
N THR A 8 10.65 -15.12 4.82
CA THR A 8 10.54 -16.33 5.64
C THR A 8 10.13 -17.51 4.77
N ASP A 9 10.40 -18.73 5.22
CA ASP A 9 10.00 -19.94 4.49
C ASP A 9 8.47 -20.04 4.34
N GLU A 10 7.74 -19.56 5.35
CA GLU A 10 6.28 -19.51 5.34
C GLU A 10 5.75 -18.55 4.26
N ASP A 11 6.31 -17.33 4.17
CA ASP A 11 5.88 -16.34 3.17
C ASP A 11 6.23 -16.79 1.75
N ASN A 12 7.37 -17.45 1.57
CA ASN A 12 7.73 -18.07 0.29
C ASN A 12 6.74 -19.17 -0.11
N ALA A 13 6.34 -20.03 0.82
CA ALA A 13 5.37 -21.10 0.55
C ALA A 13 4.01 -20.51 0.14
N LYS A 14 3.53 -19.47 0.85
CA LYS A 14 2.29 -18.77 0.51
C LYS A 14 2.37 -18.12 -0.87
N LEU A 15 3.45 -17.39 -1.17
CA LEU A 15 3.63 -16.78 -2.49
C LEU A 15 3.65 -17.81 -3.61
N ARG A 16 4.24 -18.98 -3.36
CA ARG A 16 4.26 -20.08 -4.32
C ARG A 16 2.86 -20.64 -4.56
N GLU A 17 2.09 -20.92 -3.52
CA GLU A 17 0.70 -21.37 -3.64
C GLU A 17 -0.15 -20.39 -4.45
N VAL A 18 -0.04 -19.09 -4.14
CA VAL A 18 -0.76 -18.03 -4.88
C VAL A 18 -0.32 -17.97 -6.34
N SER A 19 0.99 -18.11 -6.61
CA SER A 19 1.54 -18.14 -7.97
C SER A 19 1.00 -19.29 -8.81
N GLU A 20 0.91 -20.48 -8.22
CA GLU A 20 0.38 -21.69 -8.87
C GLU A 20 -1.14 -21.55 -9.12
N ARG A 21 -1.87 -20.94 -8.17
CA ARG A 21 -3.31 -20.70 -8.29
C ARG A 21 -3.65 -19.65 -9.35
N GLU A 22 -2.88 -18.57 -9.44
CA GLU A 22 -3.16 -17.44 -10.34
C GLU A 22 -2.45 -17.56 -11.70
N GLY A 23 -1.52 -18.50 -11.85
CA GLY A 23 -0.72 -18.64 -13.08
C GLY A 23 0.23 -17.46 -13.31
N ARG A 24 0.57 -16.71 -12.26
CA ARG A 24 1.42 -15.51 -12.30
C ARG A 24 2.76 -15.81 -11.68
N SER A 25 3.79 -15.05 -12.04
CA SER A 25 5.11 -15.22 -11.39
C SER A 25 5.05 -14.74 -9.93
N MET A 26 5.79 -15.40 -9.03
CA MET A 26 5.91 -14.97 -7.63
C MET A 26 6.37 -13.50 -7.52
N HIS A 27 7.26 -13.06 -8.41
CA HIS A 27 7.72 -11.67 -8.46
C HIS A 27 6.58 -10.70 -8.79
N GLU A 28 5.75 -11.04 -9.77
CA GLU A 28 4.62 -10.20 -10.16
C GLU A 28 3.60 -10.05 -9.02
N ILE A 29 3.32 -11.15 -8.30
CA ILE A 29 2.45 -11.13 -7.12
C ILE A 29 3.04 -10.23 -6.03
N ALA A 30 4.33 -10.39 -5.73
CA ALA A 30 5.00 -9.57 -4.72
C ALA A 30 4.96 -8.07 -5.08
N VAL A 31 5.24 -7.71 -6.34
CA VAL A 31 5.18 -6.32 -6.80
C VAL A 31 3.74 -5.77 -6.75
N THR A 32 2.75 -6.60 -7.10
CA THR A 32 1.34 -6.21 -7.01
C THR A 32 0.95 -5.91 -5.56
N ALA A 33 1.28 -6.82 -4.64
CA ALA A 33 1.00 -6.65 -3.21
C ALA A 33 1.66 -5.39 -2.63
N LEU A 34 2.90 -5.08 -3.03
CA LEU A 34 3.58 -3.85 -2.62
C LEU A 34 2.86 -2.60 -3.14
N ARG A 35 2.46 -2.58 -4.41
CA ARG A 35 1.73 -1.46 -5.00
C ARG A 35 0.40 -1.22 -4.30
N GLU A 36 -0.35 -2.29 -4.03
CA GLU A 36 -1.60 -2.19 -3.28
C GLU A 36 -1.40 -1.68 -1.86
N TYR A 37 -0.33 -2.13 -1.19
CA TYR A 37 0.02 -1.64 0.14
C TYR A 37 0.28 -0.13 0.14
N PHE A 38 1.08 0.37 -0.81
CA PHE A 38 1.36 1.79 -0.90
C PHE A 38 0.14 2.62 -1.31
N ALA A 39 -0.68 2.12 -2.24
CA ALA A 39 -1.91 2.79 -2.65
C ALA A 39 -2.88 2.97 -1.47
N ARG A 40 -3.09 1.91 -0.66
CA ARG A 40 -3.91 1.98 0.56
C ARG A 40 -3.36 2.98 1.58
N GLN A 41 -2.04 3.08 1.70
CA GLN A 41 -1.41 4.01 2.63
C GLN A 41 -1.55 5.47 2.18
N GLU A 42 -1.46 5.74 0.88
CA GLU A 42 -1.68 7.07 0.31
C GLU A 42 -3.13 7.50 0.47
N GLU A 43 -4.09 6.61 0.18
CA GLU A 43 -5.52 6.86 0.37
C GLU A 43 -5.83 7.16 1.84
N PHE A 44 -5.34 6.33 2.77
CA PHE A 44 -5.53 6.58 4.19
C PHE A 44 -4.99 7.95 4.63
N ARG A 45 -3.78 8.32 4.17
CA ARG A 45 -3.21 9.64 4.47
C ARG A 45 -4.03 10.78 3.87
N ALA A 46 -4.47 10.65 2.62
CA ALA A 46 -5.29 11.67 1.96
C ALA A 46 -6.61 11.87 2.70
N ASP A 47 -7.23 10.79 3.17
CA ASP A 47 -8.47 10.85 3.96
C ASP A 47 -8.26 11.48 5.33
N GLN A 48 -7.15 11.18 6.02
CA GLN A 48 -6.84 11.85 7.29
C GLN A 48 -6.61 13.36 7.10
N VAL A 49 -5.88 13.76 6.04
CA VAL A 49 -5.66 15.18 5.72
C VAL A 49 -6.98 15.87 5.39
N ARG A 50 -7.83 15.22 4.57
CA ARG A 50 -9.15 15.77 4.22
C ARG A 50 -10.01 15.97 5.44
N ARG A 51 -10.08 14.98 6.33
CA ARG A 51 -10.83 15.06 7.58
C ARG A 51 -10.33 16.21 8.47
N PHE A 52 -9.02 16.36 8.60
CA PHE A 52 -8.43 17.47 9.36
C PHE A 52 -8.78 18.83 8.74
N LEU A 53 -8.68 18.96 7.41
CA LEU A 53 -9.05 20.19 6.70
C LEU A 53 -10.55 20.50 6.81
N GLU A 54 -11.42 19.50 6.85
CA GLU A 54 -12.87 19.68 7.01
C GLU A 54 -13.24 20.04 8.45
N GLU A 55 -12.63 19.39 9.45
CA GLU A 55 -12.89 19.66 10.88
C GLU A 55 -12.34 21.03 11.31
N ASP A 56 -11.18 21.44 10.79
CA ASP A 56 -10.52 22.69 11.16
C ASP A 56 -10.66 23.81 10.11
N ALA A 57 -11.58 23.67 9.14
CA ALA A 57 -11.75 24.59 8.02
C ALA A 57 -11.92 26.05 8.47
N GLU A 58 -12.80 26.31 9.44
CA GLU A 58 -13.07 27.65 9.96
C GLU A 58 -11.86 28.25 10.69
N LEU A 59 -11.08 27.41 11.39
CA LEU A 59 -9.91 27.83 12.15
C LEU A 59 -8.72 28.15 11.22
N LEU A 60 -8.55 27.35 10.16
CA LEU A 60 -7.57 27.56 9.10
C LEU A 60 -7.90 28.82 8.27
N GLU A 61 -9.18 29.08 7.99
CA GLU A 61 -9.62 30.29 7.29
C GLU A 61 -9.29 31.56 8.10
N LEU A 62 -9.48 31.53 9.42
CA LEU A 62 -9.14 32.64 10.30
C LEU A 62 -7.64 32.90 10.39
N LEU A 63 -6.81 31.86 10.42
CA LEU A 63 -5.34 31.96 10.48
C LEU A 63 -4.69 32.34 9.14
N SER A 64 -5.43 32.23 8.02
CA SER A 64 -4.95 32.59 6.69
C SER A 64 -5.08 34.08 6.34
N ARG A 65 -5.69 34.88 7.23
CA ARG A 65 -5.80 36.35 7.14
C ARG A 65 -4.67 37.06 7.88
#